data_AF-A0A4R0XSP2-F1
#
_entry.id   AF-A0A4R0XSP2-F1
#
_cell.length_a   1.000
_cell.length_b   1.000
_cell.length_c   1.000
_cell.angle_alpha   90.00
_cell.angle_beta   90.00
_cell.angle_gamma   90.00
#
_symmetry.space_group_name_H-M   'P 1'
#
loop_
_entity.id
_entity.type
_entity.pdbx_description
1 polymer ?
#
loop_
_entity_poly.entity_id
_entity_poly.type
_entity_poly.pdbx_seq_one_letter_code
_entity_poly.pdbx_strand_id
1 'polypeptide(L)'
;MNLKNKTKKILKTNNMFEEYKKIFATKQTRFLITKIIATLDADIKPEECAKLEMMLTKNEKDMFVKPMSKVSILIKGNIFEKADWKSLGEFLYFVFQTGVFYANKKTDTSNIYNQENYNKLNIEKKMLFNHFIESVKPLSDEHNVLIKNILRVVL
;
A
#
# COMPACT_ATOMS: atom_id res chain seq x y z
N MET A 1 -18.08 -13.23 -1.70
CA MET A 1 -16.63 -13.53 -1.81
C MET A 1 -15.84 -12.22 -1.68
N ASN A 2 -15.04 -12.07 -0.62
CA ASN A 2 -14.25 -10.86 -0.32
C ASN A 2 -13.36 -10.44 -1.53
N LEU A 3 -13.30 -9.14 -1.85
CA LEU A 3 -12.54 -8.55 -2.97
C LEU A 3 -11.12 -9.14 -3.10
N LYS A 4 -10.39 -9.25 -1.99
CA LYS A 4 -9.06 -9.88 -1.92
C LYS A 4 -9.01 -11.27 -2.56
N ASN A 5 -10.02 -12.11 -2.30
CA ASN A 5 -10.04 -13.48 -2.83
C ASN A 5 -10.30 -13.48 -4.34
N LYS A 6 -11.08 -12.52 -4.85
CA LYS A 6 -11.30 -12.35 -6.29
C LYS A 6 -10.03 -11.86 -6.98
N THR A 7 -9.36 -10.84 -6.43
CA THR A 7 -8.06 -10.33 -6.91
C THR A 7 -7.01 -11.44 -6.94
N LYS A 8 -6.93 -12.25 -5.87
CA LYS A 8 -6.03 -13.41 -5.82
C LYS A 8 -6.32 -14.43 -6.93
N LYS A 9 -7.60 -14.69 -7.24
CA LYS A 9 -7.99 -15.61 -8.33
C LYS A 9 -7.46 -15.09 -9.67
N ILE A 10 -7.59 -13.79 -9.92
CA ILE A 10 -7.10 -13.16 -11.15
C ILE A 10 -5.57 -13.23 -11.26
N LEU A 11 -4.83 -12.96 -10.18
CA LEU A 11 -3.37 -13.11 -10.18
C LEU A 11 -2.95 -14.56 -10.48
N LYS A 12 -3.70 -15.56 -10.00
CA LYS A 12 -3.45 -16.96 -10.32
C LYS A 12 -3.73 -17.27 -11.79
N THR A 13 -4.86 -16.80 -12.32
CA THR A 13 -5.22 -16.99 -13.74
C THR A 13 -4.19 -16.37 -14.69
N ASN A 14 -3.57 -15.26 -14.29
CA ASN A 14 -2.51 -14.60 -15.06
C ASN A 14 -1.10 -15.16 -14.77
N ASN A 15 -0.95 -16.25 -14.00
CA ASN A 15 0.34 -16.83 -13.59
C ASN A 15 1.27 -15.90 -12.79
N MET A 16 0.77 -14.75 -12.30
CA MET A 16 1.55 -13.75 -11.57
C MET A 16 1.59 -13.98 -10.06
N PHE A 17 0.72 -14.86 -9.52
CA PHE A 17 0.58 -15.00 -8.07
C PHE A 17 1.85 -15.51 -7.38
N GLU A 18 2.63 -16.38 -8.03
CA GLU A 18 3.87 -16.90 -7.45
C GLU A 18 4.96 -15.84 -7.37
N GLU A 19 5.11 -15.03 -8.41
CA GLU A 19 6.04 -13.89 -8.43
C GLU A 19 5.63 -12.83 -7.40
N TYR A 20 4.36 -12.45 -7.39
CA TYR A 20 3.79 -11.54 -6.40
C TYR A 20 4.12 -11.94 -4.96
N LYS A 21 4.00 -13.24 -4.62
CA LYS A 21 4.32 -13.72 -3.27
C LYS A 21 5.79 -13.52 -2.89
N LYS A 22 6.72 -13.55 -3.85
CA LYS A 22 8.17 -13.41 -3.62
C LYS A 22 8.57 -11.97 -3.26
N ILE A 23 7.70 -11.00 -3.55
CA ILE A 23 7.86 -9.60 -3.15
C ILE A 23 7.77 -9.46 -1.63
N PHE A 24 6.84 -10.19 -1.00
CA PHE A 24 6.49 -9.99 0.41
C PHE A 24 7.02 -11.09 1.32
N ALA A 25 7.75 -10.69 2.38
CA ALA A 25 8.22 -11.61 3.41
C ALA A 25 7.07 -12.21 4.25
N THR A 26 6.01 -11.45 4.51
CA THR A 26 4.87 -11.90 5.32
C THR A 26 3.57 -11.94 4.52
N LYS A 27 2.61 -12.78 4.95
CA LYS A 27 1.28 -12.85 4.33
C LYS A 27 0.43 -11.61 4.66
N GLN A 28 0.72 -10.92 5.76
CA GLN A 28 -0.05 -9.78 6.25
C GLN A 28 0.11 -8.56 5.34
N THR A 29 1.33 -8.28 4.87
CA THR A 29 1.64 -7.16 3.96
C THR A 29 1.23 -7.40 2.51
N ARG A 30 0.71 -8.59 2.19
CA ARG A 30 0.10 -8.85 0.89
C ARG A 30 -1.27 -8.20 0.79
N PHE A 31 -1.57 -7.78 -0.43
CA PHE A 31 -2.82 -7.18 -0.87
C PHE A 31 -3.13 -5.85 -0.17
N LEU A 32 -2.10 -5.09 0.23
CA LEU A 32 -2.29 -3.82 0.93
C LEU A 32 -3.10 -2.84 0.08
N ILE A 33 -2.76 -2.71 -1.21
CA ILE A 33 -3.48 -1.81 -2.12
C ILE A 33 -4.94 -2.27 -2.26
N THR A 34 -5.17 -3.55 -2.53
CA THR A 34 -6.52 -4.12 -2.63
C THR A 34 -7.34 -3.87 -1.36
N LYS A 35 -6.74 -4.02 -0.18
CA LYS A 35 -7.42 -3.80 1.09
C LYS A 35 -7.74 -2.32 1.31
N ILE A 36 -6.83 -1.40 0.94
CA ILE A 36 -7.06 0.05 1.02
C ILE A 36 -8.22 0.44 0.09
N ILE A 37 -8.22 -0.04 -1.16
CA ILE A 37 -9.30 0.26 -2.10
C ILE A 37 -10.64 -0.28 -1.60
N ALA A 38 -10.65 -1.46 -0.96
CA ALA A 38 -11.86 -1.99 -0.33
C ALA A 38 -12.45 -1.08 0.78
N THR A 39 -11.66 -0.16 1.35
CA THR A 39 -12.16 0.86 2.29
C THR A 39 -12.76 2.08 1.62
N LEU A 40 -12.49 2.29 0.34
CA LEU A 40 -12.88 3.47 -0.44
C LEU A 40 -14.08 3.19 -1.34
N ASP A 41 -14.10 2.00 -1.93
CA ASP A 41 -15.11 1.56 -2.88
C ASP A 41 -15.31 0.04 -2.76
N ALA A 42 -16.50 -0.35 -2.31
CA ALA A 42 -16.88 -1.76 -2.15
C ALA A 42 -17.18 -2.45 -3.49
N ASP A 43 -17.51 -1.68 -4.53
CA ASP A 43 -17.94 -2.16 -5.84
C ASP A 43 -16.82 -2.22 -6.87
N ILE A 44 -15.59 -1.86 -6.46
CA ILE A 44 -14.43 -1.89 -7.34
C ILE A 44 -14.23 -3.27 -7.98
N LYS A 45 -13.92 -3.24 -9.28
CA LYS A 45 -13.66 -4.45 -10.06
C LYS A 45 -12.35 -5.11 -9.59
N PRO A 46 -12.36 -6.42 -9.25
CA PRO A 46 -11.16 -7.14 -8.82
C PRO A 46 -10.00 -7.09 -9.83
N GLU A 47 -10.32 -6.96 -11.12
CA GLU A 47 -9.35 -6.83 -12.22
C GLU A 47 -8.51 -5.56 -12.07
N GLU A 48 -9.11 -4.45 -11.67
CA GLU A 48 -8.40 -3.19 -11.46
C GLU A 48 -7.46 -3.28 -10.25
N CYS A 49 -7.92 -3.89 -9.15
CA CYS A 49 -7.04 -4.19 -8.02
C CYS A 49 -5.88 -5.09 -8.44
N ALA A 50 -6.13 -6.12 -9.25
CA ALA A 50 -5.08 -7.04 -9.70
C ALA A 50 -4.03 -6.30 -10.54
N LYS A 51 -4.44 -5.40 -11.44
CA LYS A 51 -3.52 -4.54 -12.20
C LYS A 51 -2.59 -3.75 -11.29
N LEU A 52 -3.11 -3.14 -10.22
CA LEU A 52 -2.28 -2.38 -9.28
C LEU A 52 -1.34 -3.27 -8.47
N GLU A 53 -1.79 -4.43 -8.02
CA GLU A 53 -0.93 -5.39 -7.30
C GLU A 53 0.18 -5.95 -8.19
N MET A 54 -0.07 -6.13 -9.50
CA MET A 54 0.94 -6.54 -10.48
C MET A 54 1.95 -5.45 -10.81
N MET A 55 1.67 -4.18 -10.50
CA MET A 55 2.61 -3.08 -10.69
C MET A 55 3.66 -2.97 -9.59
N LEU A 56 3.54 -3.74 -8.51
CA LEU A 56 4.49 -3.70 -7.40
C LEU A 56 5.85 -4.27 -7.82
N THR A 57 6.89 -3.46 -7.72
CA THR A 57 8.28 -3.85 -7.98
C THR A 57 9.05 -4.03 -6.67
N LYS A 58 9.78 -5.15 -6.53
CA LYS A 58 10.42 -5.50 -5.25
C LYS A 58 11.58 -4.55 -4.94
N ASN A 59 11.59 -4.00 -3.72
CA ASN A 59 12.70 -3.20 -3.16
C ASN A 59 13.03 -1.91 -3.93
N GLU A 60 12.14 -1.43 -4.80
CA GLU A 60 12.27 -0.11 -5.41
C GLU A 60 11.58 0.94 -4.55
N LYS A 61 12.17 2.14 -4.46
CA LYS A 61 11.66 3.24 -3.61
C LYS A 61 10.23 3.62 -3.97
N ASP A 62 9.87 3.50 -5.25
CA ASP A 62 8.58 3.86 -5.81
C ASP A 62 7.62 2.67 -5.96
N MET A 63 7.96 1.50 -5.40
CA MET A 63 7.17 0.26 -5.41
C MET A 63 5.67 0.49 -5.23
N PHE A 64 5.30 1.32 -4.25
CA PHE A 64 3.91 1.65 -3.94
C PHE A 64 3.46 2.99 -4.53
N VAL A 65 4.38 3.89 -4.91
CA VAL A 65 4.04 5.24 -5.36
C VAL A 65 3.23 5.20 -6.63
N LYS A 66 3.73 4.52 -7.67
CA LYS A 66 3.05 4.43 -8.96
C LYS A 66 1.65 3.78 -8.86
N PRO A 67 1.47 2.62 -8.19
CA PRO A 67 0.14 2.04 -8.08
C PRO A 67 -0.78 2.83 -7.15
N MET A 68 -0.28 3.47 -6.09
CA MET A 68 -1.12 4.32 -5.23
C MET A 68 -1.58 5.59 -5.97
N SER A 69 -0.73 6.22 -6.78
CA SER A 69 -1.14 7.35 -7.63
C SER A 69 -2.22 6.99 -8.66
N LYS A 70 -2.38 5.71 -9.01
CA LYS A 70 -3.49 5.25 -9.86
C LYS A 70 -4.78 4.98 -9.10
N VAL A 71 -4.75 4.93 -7.76
CA VAL A 71 -5.97 4.79 -6.94
C VAL A 71 -6.91 5.96 -7.18
N SER A 72 -6.41 7.20 -7.22
CA SER A 72 -7.24 8.39 -7.52
C SER A 72 -8.02 8.26 -8.83
N ILE A 73 -7.41 7.67 -9.86
CA ILE A 73 -8.05 7.41 -11.15
C ILE A 73 -9.16 6.36 -11.02
N LEU A 74 -8.92 5.30 -10.24
CA LEU A 74 -9.90 4.24 -10.03
C LEU A 74 -11.12 4.72 -9.24
N ILE A 75 -10.91 5.61 -8.27
CA ILE A 75 -11.97 6.16 -7.44
C ILE A 75 -12.47 7.51 -7.96
N LYS A 76 -12.31 7.79 -9.27
CA LYS A 76 -12.73 9.09 -9.84
C LYS A 76 -14.20 9.37 -9.54
N GLY A 77 -14.48 10.57 -9.02
CA GLY A 77 -15.81 10.96 -8.52
C GLY A 77 -16.05 10.65 -7.04
N ASN A 78 -15.15 9.92 -6.38
CA ASN A 78 -15.14 9.77 -4.92
C ASN A 78 -14.55 11.04 -4.26
N ILE A 79 -15.06 11.38 -3.08
CA ILE A 79 -14.59 12.55 -2.31
C ILE A 79 -13.08 12.51 -2.00
N PHE A 80 -12.49 11.31 -1.93
CA PHE A 80 -11.07 11.09 -1.66
C PHE A 80 -10.19 11.06 -2.92
N GLU A 81 -10.72 11.33 -4.11
CA GLU A 81 -9.95 11.38 -5.36
C GLU A 81 -8.73 12.32 -5.25
N LYS A 82 -8.89 13.45 -4.56
CA LYS A 82 -7.87 14.51 -4.41
C LYS A 82 -6.91 14.31 -3.24
N ALA A 83 -6.99 13.19 -2.51
CA ALA A 83 -6.05 12.90 -1.44
C ALA A 83 -4.62 12.70 -1.98
N ASP A 84 -3.62 12.92 -1.14
CA ASP A 84 -2.20 12.75 -1.48
C ASP A 84 -1.80 11.27 -1.45
N TRP A 85 -2.29 10.54 -2.45
CA TRP A 85 -2.01 9.12 -2.64
C TRP A 85 -0.53 8.83 -2.86
N LYS A 86 0.24 9.82 -3.34
CA LYS A 86 1.69 9.70 -3.50
C LYS A 86 2.36 9.57 -2.13
N SER A 87 2.08 10.48 -1.19
CA SER A 87 2.59 10.41 0.17
C SER A 87 2.19 9.12 0.87
N LEU A 88 0.97 8.61 0.64
CA LEU A 88 0.56 7.30 1.16
C LEU A 88 1.39 6.16 0.54
N GLY A 89 1.69 6.20 -0.76
CA GLY A 89 2.57 5.23 -1.41
C GLY A 89 3.98 5.23 -0.82
N GLU A 90 4.58 6.41 -0.63
CA GLU A 90 5.90 6.52 0.00
C GLU A 90 5.88 6.00 1.44
N PHE A 91 4.84 6.32 2.22
CA PHE A 91 4.63 5.76 3.56
C PHE A 91 4.58 4.21 3.55
N LEU A 92 3.82 3.62 2.63
CA LEU A 92 3.71 2.16 2.50
C LEU A 92 5.06 1.51 2.17
N TYR A 93 5.93 2.18 1.41
CA TYR A 93 7.29 1.69 1.17
C TYR A 93 8.10 1.60 2.47
N PHE A 94 8.06 2.62 3.34
CA PHE A 94 8.74 2.55 4.64
C PHE A 94 8.17 1.45 5.54
N VAL A 95 6.84 1.30 5.58
CA VAL A 95 6.19 0.20 6.33
C VAL A 95 6.66 -1.16 5.82
N PHE A 96 6.72 -1.34 4.49
CA PHE A 96 7.23 -2.56 3.88
C PHE A 96 8.69 -2.82 4.25
N GLN A 97 9.56 -1.83 4.11
CA GLN A 97 11.00 -1.97 4.39
C GLN A 97 11.27 -2.34 5.86
N THR A 98 10.56 -1.72 6.80
CA THR A 98 10.62 -2.11 8.22
C THR A 98 10.09 -3.54 8.42
N GLY A 99 8.97 -3.90 7.78
CA GLY A 99 8.34 -5.22 7.93
C GLY A 99 9.15 -6.38 7.34
N VAL A 100 10.02 -6.13 6.37
CA VAL A 100 10.90 -7.15 5.76
C VAL A 100 12.34 -7.11 6.27
N PHE A 101 12.68 -6.22 7.20
CA PHE A 101 14.05 -6.00 7.66
C PHE A 101 14.77 -7.29 8.08
N TYR A 102 14.20 -8.06 9.01
CA TYR A 102 14.83 -9.30 9.50
C TYR A 102 14.94 -10.38 8.41
N ALA A 103 13.98 -10.42 7.47
CA ALA A 103 14.04 -11.34 6.34
C ALA A 103 15.17 -10.95 5.39
N ASN A 104 15.25 -9.67 5.02
CA ASN A 104 16.32 -9.14 4.16
C ASN A 104 17.70 -9.32 4.80
N LYS A 105 17.83 -9.11 6.13
CA LYS A 105 19.09 -9.35 6.86
C LYS A 105 19.51 -10.83 6.81
N LYS A 106 18.56 -11.77 6.88
CA LYS A 106 18.85 -13.21 6.80
C LYS A 106 19.29 -13.64 5.39
N THR A 107 18.80 -12.97 4.36
CA THR A 107 19.07 -13.30 2.95
C THR A 107 20.07 -12.35 2.28
N ASP A 108 20.80 -11.57 3.06
CA ASP A 108 21.76 -10.55 2.60
C ASP A 108 21.23 -9.65 1.47
N THR A 109 19.95 -9.28 1.59
CA THR A 109 19.25 -8.43 0.62
C THR A 109 19.29 -6.99 1.11
N SER A 110 19.60 -6.04 0.22
CA SER A 110 19.59 -4.62 0.54
C SER A 110 18.24 -4.17 1.15
N ASN A 111 18.31 -3.33 2.18
CA ASN A 111 17.16 -2.75 2.86
C ASN A 111 17.53 -1.32 3.28
N ILE A 112 16.62 -0.36 3.09
CA ILE A 112 16.88 1.03 3.50
C ILE A 112 16.89 1.19 5.02
N TYR A 113 16.27 0.28 5.75
CA TYR A 113 16.17 0.30 7.20
C TYR A 113 17.39 -0.39 7.82
N ASN A 114 18.11 0.35 8.66
CA ASN A 114 19.15 -0.18 9.53
C ASN A 114 18.98 0.41 10.94
N GLN A 115 19.72 -0.15 11.90
CA GLN A 115 19.55 0.24 13.31
C GLN A 115 20.01 1.70 13.56
N GLU A 116 20.91 2.21 12.73
CA GLU A 116 21.48 3.55 12.83
C GLU A 116 20.53 4.64 12.31
N ASN A 117 19.72 4.34 11.29
CA ASN A 117 18.81 5.31 10.67
C ASN A 117 17.36 5.22 11.15
N TYR A 118 17.07 4.34 12.12
CA TYR A 118 15.75 4.12 12.70
C TYR A 118 14.97 5.40 12.99
N ASN A 119 15.59 6.33 13.72
CA ASN A 119 14.96 7.58 14.13
C ASN A 119 14.60 8.46 12.91
N LYS A 120 15.53 8.59 11.97
CA LYS A 120 15.33 9.37 10.74
C LYS A 120 14.19 8.80 9.90
N LEU A 121 14.19 7.48 9.68
CA LEU A 121 13.16 6.81 8.90
C LEU A 121 11.78 6.90 9.56
N ASN A 122 11.71 6.83 10.89
CA ASN A 122 10.45 7.01 11.60
C ASN A 122 9.90 8.43 11.49
N ILE A 123 10.76 9.45 11.52
CA ILE A 123 10.37 10.84 11.28
C ILE A 123 9.81 10.99 9.87
N GLU A 124 10.53 10.51 8.86
CA GLU A 124 10.11 10.58 7.46
C GLU A 124 8.78 9.83 7.23
N LYS A 125 8.67 8.60 7.75
CA LYS A 125 7.42 7.82 7.71
C LYS A 125 6.25 8.57 8.35
N LYS A 126 6.48 9.23 9.49
CA LYS A 126 5.44 10.01 10.19
C LYS A 126 5.03 11.24 9.38
N MET A 127 5.99 11.96 8.80
CA MET A 127 5.72 13.12 7.94
C MET A 127 4.88 12.74 6.72
N LEU A 128 5.25 11.67 6.01
CA LEU A 128 4.50 11.20 4.83
C LEU A 128 3.06 10.81 5.18
N PHE A 129 2.87 10.12 6.30
CA PHE A 129 1.52 9.80 6.74
C PHE A 129 0.72 11.04 7.14
N ASN A 130 1.36 12.03 7.76
CA ASN A 130 0.72 13.29 8.10
C ASN A 130 0.31 14.09 6.86
N HIS A 131 1.14 14.15 5.82
CA HIS A 131 0.76 14.79 4.55
C HIS A 131 -0.48 14.14 3.94
N PHE A 132 -0.55 12.81 3.95
CA PHE A 132 -1.76 12.11 3.52
C PHE A 132 -2.97 12.50 4.38
N ILE A 133 -2.85 12.48 5.71
CA ILE A 133 -3.94 12.88 6.63
C ILE A 133 -4.39 14.32 6.35
N GLU A 134 -3.47 15.26 6.22
CA GLU A 134 -3.73 16.67 5.97
C GLU A 134 -4.45 16.89 4.64
N SER A 135 -4.15 16.07 3.63
CA SER A 135 -4.87 16.09 2.36
C SER A 135 -6.30 15.55 2.44
N VAL A 136 -6.58 14.64 3.39
CA VAL A 136 -7.90 13.98 3.54
C VAL A 136 -8.83 14.79 4.45
N LYS A 137 -8.31 15.42 5.52
CA LYS A 137 -9.07 16.23 6.47
C LYS A 137 -10.09 17.19 5.84
N PRO A 138 -9.75 17.99 4.81
CA PRO A 138 -10.70 18.93 4.21
C PRO A 138 -11.72 18.28 3.26
N LEU A 139 -11.60 16.99 2.95
CA LEU A 139 -12.44 16.30 1.95
C LEU A 139 -13.72 15.72 2.55
N SER A 140 -13.75 15.46 3.86
CA SER A 140 -14.88 14.81 4.53
C SER A 140 -14.82 15.00 6.04
N ASP A 141 -15.95 15.22 6.69
CA ASP A 141 -16.06 15.21 8.15
C ASP A 141 -15.81 13.81 8.74
N GLU A 142 -16.00 12.76 7.93
CA GLU A 142 -15.75 11.36 8.31
C GLU A 142 -14.32 10.87 8.00
N HIS A 143 -13.39 11.78 7.65
CA HIS A 143 -12.00 11.43 7.32
C HIS A 143 -11.33 10.52 8.35
N ASN A 144 -11.66 10.68 9.64
CA ASN A 144 -11.14 9.85 10.72
C ASN A 144 -11.50 8.36 10.57
N VAL A 145 -12.68 8.05 10.04
CA VAL A 145 -13.10 6.67 9.78
C VAL A 145 -12.24 6.05 8.70
N LEU A 146 -12.01 6.78 7.60
CA LEU A 146 -11.13 6.32 6.53
C LEU A 146 -9.71 6.08 7.03
N ILE A 147 -9.11 7.07 7.71
CA ILE A 147 -7.74 6.97 8.25
C ILE A 147 -7.61 5.75 9.17
N LYS A 148 -8.59 5.54 10.07
CA LYS A 148 -8.61 4.39 10.98
C LYS A 148 -8.71 3.06 10.22
N ASN A 149 -9.50 2.99 9.17
CA ASN A 149 -9.64 1.78 8.36
C ASN A 149 -8.37 1.47 7.55
N ILE A 150 -7.70 2.50 7.01
CA ILE A 150 -6.39 2.35 6.36
C ILE A 150 -5.35 1.87 7.38
N LEU A 151 -5.29 2.45 8.57
CA LEU A 151 -4.34 2.04 9.62
C LEU A 151 -4.55 0.58 10.05
N ARG A 152 -5.80 0.11 10.20
CA ARG A 152 -6.11 -1.30 10.50
C ARG A 152 -5.65 -2.29 9.42
N VAL A 153 -5.45 -1.81 8.20
CA VAL A 153 -4.99 -2.62 7.07
C VAL A 153 -3.47 -2.71 7.04
N VAL A 154 -2.79 -1.63 7.44
CA VAL A 154 -1.35 -1.42 7.26
C VAL A 154 -0.53 -1.75 8.51
N LEU A 155 -1.09 -1.56 9.71
CA LEU A 155 -0.48 -1.86 11.01
C LEU A 155 -1.08 -3.13 11.62
#